data_AF-A0A3M8CW78-F1
#
_entry.id   AF-A0A3M8CW78-F1
#
_cell.length_a   1.000
_cell.length_b   1.000
_cell.length_c   1.000
_cell.angle_alpha   90.00
_cell.angle_beta   90.00
_cell.angle_gamma   90.00
#
_symmetry.space_group_name_H-M   'P 1'
#
loop_
_entity.id
_entity.type
_entity.pdbx_description
1 polymer ?
#
loop_
_entity_poly.entity_id
_entity_poly.type
_entity_poly.pdbx_seq_one_letter_code
_entity_poly.pdbx_strand_id
1 'polypeptide(L)'
;MQTLALGMCSAKPSDMASLIFRGDVTPHRTWDELYTELQHITRKHEFVTAMYVQAKLNTRALLDQVFPAFEKVFSNLFSTTALKVLKCCLGAKTEEIETIIQEQAGKSHSK
;
A
#
# COMPACT_ATOMS: atom_id res chain seq x y z
N MET A 1 31.54 -45.03 -0.07
CA MET A 1 30.84 -43.79 0.33
C MET A 1 29.33 -43.97 0.16
N GLN A 2 28.66 -44.71 1.03
CA GLN A 2 27.19 -44.90 0.97
C GLN A 2 26.50 -44.64 2.32
N THR A 3 27.17 -43.96 3.25
CA THR A 3 26.69 -43.80 4.63
C THR A 3 26.16 -42.39 4.94
N LEU A 4 25.50 -41.72 3.98
CA LEU A 4 24.91 -40.39 4.22
C LEU A 4 23.42 -40.27 3.87
N ALA A 5 22.80 -41.29 3.27
CA ALA A 5 21.39 -41.19 2.85
C ALA A 5 20.38 -41.64 3.92
N LEU A 6 20.77 -42.43 4.92
CA LEU A 6 19.81 -42.98 5.91
C LEU A 6 19.43 -41.99 7.03
N GLY A 7 20.12 -40.87 7.19
CA GLY A 7 19.87 -39.92 8.28
C GLY A 7 18.79 -38.87 8.02
N MET A 8 18.35 -38.69 6.77
CA MET A 8 17.45 -37.58 6.40
C MET A 8 15.95 -37.93 6.48
N CYS A 9 15.58 -39.20 6.66
CA CYS A 9 14.17 -39.62 6.64
C CYS A 9 13.41 -39.42 7.97
N SER A 10 14.03 -38.87 9.02
CA SER A 10 13.35 -38.64 10.32
C SER A 10 13.68 -37.29 10.94
N ALA A 11 14.00 -36.28 10.13
CA ALA A 11 14.25 -34.93 10.64
C ALA A 11 12.95 -34.14 10.72
N LYS A 12 12.73 -33.45 11.84
CA LYS A 12 11.59 -32.55 11.98
C LYS A 12 11.85 -31.25 11.20
N PRO A 13 10.79 -30.52 10.80
CA PRO A 13 10.95 -29.25 10.07
C PRO A 13 11.86 -28.24 10.80
N SER A 14 11.91 -28.29 12.13
CA SER A 14 12.82 -27.49 12.97
C SER A 14 14.30 -27.80 12.74
N ASP A 15 14.62 -29.07 12.52
CA ASP A 15 16.01 -29.53 12.38
C ASP A 15 16.52 -29.19 10.98
N MET A 16 15.62 -29.15 9.99
CA MET A 16 15.94 -28.66 8.65
C MET A 16 16.19 -27.15 8.65
N ALA A 17 15.39 -26.36 9.39
CA ALA A 17 15.59 -24.92 9.49
C ALA A 17 16.93 -24.55 10.16
N SER A 18 17.35 -25.29 11.18
CA SER A 18 18.64 -25.05 11.85
C SER A 18 19.85 -25.44 10.97
N LEU A 19 19.73 -26.52 10.18
CA LEU A 19 20.77 -26.94 9.23
C LEU A 19 20.93 -25.98 8.04
N ILE A 20 19.82 -25.40 7.55
CA ILE A 20 19.85 -24.36 6.52
C ILE A 20 20.51 -23.09 7.08
N PHE A 21 20.16 -22.69 8.31
CA PHE A 21 20.76 -21.50 8.96
C PHE A 21 22.25 -21.67 9.26
N ARG A 22 22.69 -22.89 9.59
CA ARG A 22 24.11 -23.24 9.79
C ARG A 22 24.90 -23.36 8.49
N GLY A 23 24.22 -23.34 7.33
CA GLY A 23 24.83 -23.45 6.00
C GLY A 23 25.24 -24.87 5.61
N ASP A 24 24.82 -25.88 6.37
CA ASP A 24 25.19 -27.28 6.14
C ASP A 24 24.36 -27.93 5.01
N VAL A 25 23.27 -27.28 4.61
CA VAL A 25 22.40 -27.69 3.50
C VAL A 25 21.99 -26.46 2.70
N THR A 26 22.04 -26.53 1.37
CA THR A 26 21.46 -25.50 0.49
C THR A 26 20.05 -25.92 0.06
N PRO A 27 19.04 -25.03 0.14
CA PRO A 27 17.70 -25.37 -0.31
C PRO A 27 17.72 -25.63 -1.82
N HIS A 28 17.25 -26.81 -2.24
CA HIS A 28 17.27 -27.25 -3.64
C HIS A 28 16.32 -26.45 -4.55
N ARG A 29 15.37 -25.67 -4.00
CA ARG A 29 14.35 -24.95 -4.78
C ARG A 29 14.28 -23.47 -4.43
N THR A 30 14.98 -22.66 -5.22
CA THR A 30 14.85 -21.19 -5.21
C THR A 30 13.52 -20.69 -5.81
N TRP A 31 12.80 -21.52 -6.57
CA TRP A 31 11.54 -21.15 -7.21
C TRP A 31 10.34 -21.10 -6.26
N ASP A 32 10.32 -21.93 -5.21
CA ASP A 32 9.21 -21.98 -4.25
C ASP A 32 9.20 -20.75 -3.32
N GLU A 33 10.38 -20.16 -3.04
CA GLU A 33 10.51 -18.91 -2.29
C GLU A 33 9.93 -17.72 -3.07
N LEU A 34 10.27 -17.58 -4.36
CA LEU A 34 9.73 -16.49 -5.20
C LEU A 34 8.20 -16.54 -5.31
N TYR A 35 7.65 -17.75 -5.46
CA TYR A 35 6.21 -17.93 -5.55
C TYR A 35 5.51 -17.60 -4.22
N THR A 36 6.12 -17.99 -3.09
CA THR A 36 5.61 -17.68 -1.75
C THR A 36 5.65 -16.17 -1.46
N GLU A 37 6.74 -15.49 -1.83
CA GLU A 37 6.86 -14.03 -1.72
C GLU A 37 5.85 -13.31 -2.60
N LEU A 38 5.63 -13.78 -3.83
CA LEU A 38 4.62 -13.21 -4.71
C LEU A 38 3.21 -13.34 -4.11
N GLN A 39 2.86 -14.52 -3.59
CA GLN A 39 1.59 -14.71 -2.90
C GLN A 39 1.44 -13.78 -1.69
N HIS A 40 2.50 -13.58 -0.91
CA HIS A 40 2.50 -12.66 0.23
C HIS A 40 2.25 -11.22 -0.23
N ILE A 41 2.93 -10.78 -1.28
CA ILE A 41 2.74 -9.44 -1.85
C ILE A 41 1.31 -9.28 -2.39
N THR A 42 0.75 -10.29 -3.05
CA THR A 42 -0.64 -10.26 -3.53
C THR A 42 -1.63 -10.10 -2.38
N ARG A 43 -1.47 -10.88 -1.30
CA ARG A 43 -2.33 -10.75 -0.10
C ARG A 43 -2.19 -9.38 0.57
N LYS A 44 -0.96 -8.85 0.65
CA LYS A 44 -0.71 -7.49 1.16
C LYS A 44 -1.38 -6.44 0.29
N HIS A 45 -1.30 -6.57 -1.03
CA HIS A 45 -1.94 -5.65 -1.96
C HIS A 45 -3.45 -5.66 -1.79
N GLU A 46 -4.08 -6.83 -1.70
CA GLU A 46 -5.52 -6.96 -1.43
C GLU A 46 -5.91 -6.27 -0.12
N PHE A 47 -5.14 -6.51 0.96
CA PHE A 47 -5.35 -5.86 2.25
C PHE A 47 -5.24 -4.33 2.17
N VAL A 48 -4.17 -3.80 1.55
CA VAL A 48 -3.98 -2.36 1.38
C VAL A 48 -5.10 -1.75 0.51
N THR A 49 -5.53 -2.47 -0.51
CA THR A 49 -6.64 -2.04 -1.38
C THR A 49 -7.95 -1.94 -0.59
N ALA A 50 -8.25 -2.92 0.25
CA ALA A 50 -9.44 -2.89 1.11
C ALA A 50 -9.41 -1.68 2.07
N MET A 51 -8.27 -1.45 2.72
CA MET A 51 -8.10 -0.27 3.58
C MET A 51 -8.23 1.05 2.81
N TYR A 52 -7.67 1.13 1.59
CA TYR A 52 -7.78 2.33 0.75
C TYR A 52 -9.24 2.64 0.40
N VAL A 53 -10.03 1.64 0.00
CA VAL A 53 -11.46 1.82 -0.30
C VAL A 53 -12.21 2.30 0.94
N GLN A 54 -11.95 1.71 2.10
CA GLN A 54 -12.59 2.13 3.36
C GLN A 54 -12.21 3.57 3.75
N ALA A 55 -10.92 3.91 3.71
CA ALA A 55 -10.45 5.27 3.98
C ALA A 55 -11.09 6.30 3.04
N LYS A 56 -11.27 5.94 1.76
CA LYS A 56 -11.92 6.77 0.76
C LYS A 56 -13.38 7.04 1.11
N LEU A 57 -14.14 6.00 1.48
CA LEU A 57 -15.54 6.12 1.89
C LEU A 57 -15.69 6.90 3.19
N ASN A 58 -14.84 6.63 4.18
CA ASN A 58 -14.83 7.36 5.46
C ASN A 58 -14.56 8.85 5.25
N THR A 59 -13.58 9.19 4.40
CA THR A 59 -13.28 10.60 4.07
C THR A 59 -14.47 11.29 3.42
N ARG A 60 -15.17 10.61 2.50
CA ARG A 60 -16.37 11.15 1.85
C ARG A 60 -17.50 11.39 2.85
N ALA A 61 -17.76 10.43 3.73
CA ALA A 61 -18.77 10.57 4.77
C ALA A 61 -18.46 11.74 5.73
N LEU A 62 -17.19 11.93 6.08
CA LEU A 62 -16.77 13.08 6.87
C LEU A 62 -16.98 14.39 6.10
N LEU A 63 -16.56 14.45 4.83
CA LEU A 63 -16.77 15.64 4.00
C LEU A 63 -18.25 15.97 3.82
N ASP A 64 -19.14 14.99 3.70
CA ASP A 64 -20.58 15.23 3.65
C ASP A 64 -21.13 15.86 4.95
N GLN A 65 -20.51 15.58 6.09
CA GLN A 65 -20.88 16.18 7.39
C GLN A 65 -20.35 17.60 7.56
N VAL A 66 -19.10 17.88 7.16
CA VAL A 66 -18.46 19.20 7.40
C VAL A 66 -18.61 20.16 6.22
N PHE A 67 -18.59 19.64 4.99
CA PHE A 67 -18.60 20.38 3.73
C PHE A 67 -19.45 19.68 2.64
N PRO A 68 -20.79 19.66 2.78
CA PRO A 68 -21.68 18.88 1.92
C PRO A 68 -21.67 19.26 0.42
N ALA A 69 -21.14 20.44 0.08
CA ALA A 69 -20.99 20.88 -1.31
C ALA A 69 -19.63 20.52 -1.93
N PHE A 70 -18.67 20.02 -1.14
CA PHE A 70 -17.29 19.82 -1.59
C PHE A 70 -17.18 18.86 -2.78
N GLU A 71 -17.96 17.78 -2.76
CA GLU A 71 -18.01 16.82 -3.88
C GLU A 71 -18.63 17.40 -5.16
N LYS A 72 -19.51 18.40 -5.04
CA LYS A 72 -20.08 19.08 -6.21
C LYS A 72 -19.09 20.07 -6.84
N VAL A 73 -18.15 20.59 -6.04
CA VAL A 73 -17.14 21.55 -6.48
C VAL A 73 -15.98 20.86 -7.19
N PHE A 74 -15.53 19.71 -6.68
CA PHE A 74 -14.39 18.99 -7.24
C PHE A 74 -14.81 17.67 -7.88
N SER A 75 -14.60 17.53 -9.19
CA SER A 75 -14.83 16.27 -9.92
C SER A 75 -13.96 15.11 -9.39
N ASN A 76 -12.77 15.42 -8.85
CA ASN A 76 -11.92 14.48 -8.13
C ASN A 76 -11.57 15.02 -6.75
N LEU A 77 -12.21 14.44 -5.73
CA LEU A 77 -12.02 14.75 -4.30
C LEU A 77 -10.58 14.60 -3.81
N PHE A 78 -9.82 13.70 -4.44
CA PHE A 78 -8.42 13.37 -4.09
C PHE A 78 -7.42 13.98 -5.07
N SER A 79 -7.85 14.96 -5.87
CA SER A 79 -6.93 15.74 -6.72
C SER A 79 -6.02 16.60 -5.86
N THR A 80 -4.85 16.94 -6.40
CA THR A 80 -3.87 17.82 -5.74
C THR A 80 -4.49 19.15 -5.34
N THR A 81 -5.30 19.76 -6.22
CA THR A 81 -6.02 21.00 -5.95
C THR A 81 -7.03 20.84 -4.82
N ALA A 82 -7.89 19.82 -4.88
CA ALA A 82 -8.92 19.59 -3.86
C ALA A 82 -8.29 19.38 -2.47
N LEU A 83 -7.24 18.57 -2.37
CA LEU A 83 -6.55 18.32 -1.10
C LEU A 83 -5.82 19.56 -0.56
N LYS A 84 -5.23 20.38 -1.43
CA LYS A 84 -4.63 21.67 -1.01
C LYS A 84 -5.69 22.63 -0.48
N VAL A 85 -6.81 22.79 -1.19
CA VAL A 85 -7.92 23.64 -0.77
C VAL A 85 -8.49 23.13 0.57
N LEU A 86 -8.74 21.82 0.70
CA LEU A 86 -9.22 21.22 1.95
C LEU A 86 -8.25 21.49 3.12
N LYS A 87 -6.93 21.37 2.89
CA LYS A 87 -5.92 21.67 3.90
C LYS A 87 -5.95 23.15 4.30
N CYS A 88 -6.11 24.08 3.36
CA CYS A 88 -6.22 25.52 3.66
C CYS A 88 -7.50 25.84 4.45
N CYS A 89 -8.64 25.23 4.09
CA CYS A 89 -9.90 25.37 4.81
C CYS A 89 -9.76 24.90 6.27
N LEU A 90 -9.09 23.78 6.51
CA LEU A 90 -8.85 23.25 7.86
C LEU A 90 -7.80 24.06 8.64
N GLY A 91 -6.90 24.76 7.95
CA GLY A 91 -5.81 25.55 8.55
C GLY A 91 -6.14 27.03 8.83
N ALA A 92 -7.40 27.46 8.65
CA ALA A 92 -7.87 28.84 8.80
C ALA A 92 -7.18 29.88 7.88
N LYS A 93 -6.59 29.44 6.76
CA LYS A 93 -5.91 30.30 5.78
C LYS A 93 -6.75 30.43 4.51
N THR A 94 -7.90 31.09 4.65
CA THR A 94 -8.88 31.22 3.55
C THR A 94 -8.39 32.15 2.44
N GLU A 95 -7.50 33.10 2.76
CA GLU A 95 -6.90 34.05 1.80
C GLU A 95 -6.01 33.37 0.74
N GLU A 96 -5.57 32.13 0.99
CA GLU A 96 -4.71 31.36 0.06
C GLU A 96 -5.52 30.50 -0.93
N ILE A 97 -6.84 30.41 -0.80
CA ILE A 97 -7.64 29.49 -1.64
C ILE A 97 -7.66 29.96 -3.11
N GLU A 98 -7.85 31.26 -3.35
CA GLU A 98 -7.91 31.81 -4.70
C GLU A 98 -6.57 31.65 -5.44
N THR A 99 -5.45 31.89 -4.74
CA THR A 99 -4.11 31.75 -5.31
C THR A 99 -3.78 30.28 -5.62
N ILE A 100 -4.22 29.34 -4.79
CA ILE A 100 -4.09 27.89 -5.06
C ILE A 100 -4.92 27.49 -6.28
N ILE A 101 -6.16 27.96 -6.40
CA ILE A 101 -7.00 27.62 -7.55
C ILE A 101 -6.38 28.17 -8.84
N GLN A 102 -5.88 29.41 -8.84
CA GLN A 102 -5.20 30.02 -9.99
C GLN A 102 -3.89 29.28 -10.36
N GLU A 103 -3.09 28.87 -9.38
CA GLU A 103 -1.83 28.14 -9.63
C GLU A 103 -2.08 26.74 -10.23
N GLN A 104 -3.20 26.11 -9.89
CA GLN A 104 -3.55 24.78 -10.40
C GLN A 104 -4.41 24.83 -11.66
N ALA A 105 -5.12 25.94 -11.92
CA ALA A 105 -5.92 26.18 -13.13
C ALA A 105 -5.00 26.43 -14.34
N GLY A 106 -4.55 25.34 -14.97
CA GLY A 106 -3.68 25.37 -16.16
C GLY A 106 -2.60 24.29 -16.16
N LYS A 107 -2.30 23.72 -15.00
CA LYS A 107 -1.31 22.63 -14.85
C LYS A 107 -1.81 21.29 -15.40
N SER A 108 -3.13 21.16 -15.61
CA SER A 108 -3.80 19.95 -16.09
C SER A 108 -3.50 19.58 -17.56
N HIS A 109 -2.85 20.46 -18.33
CA HIS A 109 -2.52 20.24 -19.75
C HIS A 109 -1.02 20.06 -20.06
N SER A 110 -0.16 19.86 -19.06
CA SER A 110 1.28 19.64 -19.29
C SER A 110 1.80 18.40 -18.58
N LYS A 111 1.60 17.24 -19.21
CA LYS A 111 2.63 16.25 -19.57
C LYS A 111 2.02 15.05 -20.27
#